data_AF-A0A8J8EQA8-F1
#
_entry.id   AF-A0A8J8EQA8-F1
#
_cell.length_a   1.000
_cell.length_b   1.000
_cell.length_c   1.000
_cell.angle_alpha   90.00
_cell.angle_beta   90.00
_cell.angle_gamma   90.00
#
_symmetry.space_group_name_H-M   'P 1'
#
loop_
_entity.id
_entity.type
_entity.pdbx_description
1 polymer ?
#
loop_
_entity_poly.entity_id
_entity_poly.type
_entity_poly.pdbx_seq_one_letter_code
_entity_poly.pdbx_strand_id
1 'polypeptide(L)' 'MKKIGLIGGTTPESTCYYYRKYLEVSRERFEPNVYPELIIYSINFKEFVD' A
#
# COMPACT_ATOMS: atom_id res chain seq x y z
N MET A 1 -2.11 -4.60 16.25
CA MET A 1 -2.85 -4.72 14.97
C MET A 1 -2.18 -5.78 14.12
N LYS A 2 -2.92 -6.45 13.23
CA LYS A 2 -2.30 -7.37 12.24
C LYS A 2 -1.51 -6.53 11.22
N LYS A 3 -0.35 -7.03 10.78
CA LYS A 3 0.44 -6.40 9.72
C LYS A 3 -0.25 -6.59 8.37
N ILE A 4 -0.31 -5.54 7.56
CA ILE A 4 -0.89 -5.61 6.21
C ILE A 4 0.24 -5.94 5.23
N GLY A 5 0.00 -6.91 4.34
CA GLY A 5 0.85 -7.16 3.18
C GLY A 5 0.12 -6.75 1.91
N LEU A 6 0.72 -5.86 1.12
CA LEU A 6 0.25 -5.46 -0.20
C LEU A 6 1.23 -5.98 -1.25
N ILE A 7 0.76 -6.84 -2.15
CA ILE A 7 1.50 -7.17 -3.37
C ILE A 7 1.17 -6.07 -4.38
N GLY A 8 2.17 -5.25 -4.67
CA GLY A 8 2.08 -4.11 -5.58
C GLY A 8 2.85 -4.35 -6.87
N GLY A 9 2.96 -3.31 -7.69
CA GLY A 9 3.61 -3.36 -8.99
C GLY A 9 2.70 -3.76 -10.14
N THR A 10 1.38 -3.91 -9.92
CA THR A 10 0.39 -4.31 -10.94
C THR A 10 -0.74 -3.27 -11.11
N THR A 11 -0.47 -2.00 -11.42
CA THR A 11 0.79 -1.36 -11.83
C THR A 11 1.47 -0.62 -10.66
N PRO A 12 2.68 -0.07 -10.83
CA PRO A 12 3.29 0.79 -9.82
C PRO A 12 2.43 2.02 -9.46
N GLU A 13 1.74 2.63 -10.44
CA GLU A 13 0.85 3.76 -10.22
C GLU A 13 -0.35 3.39 -9.34
N SER A 14 -0.94 2.21 -9.55
CA SER A 14 -2.02 1.73 -8.69
C SER A 14 -1.51 1.50 -7.26
N THR A 15 -0.29 0.99 -7.09
CA THR A 15 0.33 0.81 -5.78
C THR A 15 0.49 2.13 -5.03
N CYS A 16 0.93 3.19 -5.71
CA CYS A 16 0.96 4.55 -5.16
C CYS A 16 -0.43 5.06 -4.76
N TYR A 17 -1.45 4.78 -5.57
CA TYR A 17 -2.84 5.10 -5.24
C TYR A 17 -3.31 4.37 -3.97
N TYR A 18 -3.02 3.07 -3.85
CA TYR A 18 -3.36 2.29 -2.66
C TYR A 18 -2.65 2.80 -1.41
N TYR A 19 -1.37 3.19 -1.51
CA TYR A 19 -0.67 3.80 -0.38
C TYR A 19 -1.30 5.13 0.03
N ARG A 20 -1.73 5.96 -0.92
CA ARG A 20 -2.46 7.20 -0.62
C ARG A 20 -3.77 6.93 0.11
N LYS A 21 -4.56 5.96 -0.35
CA LYS A 21 -5.81 5.54 0.32
C LYS A 21 -5.55 4.99 1.73
N TYR A 22 -4.48 4.25 1.91
CA TYR A 22 -4.03 3.80 3.23
C TYR A 22 -3.76 5.00 4.18
N LEU A 23 -3.12 6.07 3.69
CA LEU A 23 -2.87 7.27 4.49
C LEU A 23 -4.17 8.02 4.84
N GLU A 24 -5.08 8.17 3.89
CA GLU A 24 -6.40 8.80 4.09
C GLU A 24 -7.19 8.05 5.17
N VAL A 25 -7.36 6.74 5.01
CA VAL A 25 -8.08 5.90 5.98
C VAL A 25 -7.40 5.89 7.34
N SER A 26 -6.05 5.92 7.38
CA SER A 26 -5.34 5.95 8.66
C SER A 26 -5.61 7.24 9.43
N ARG A 27 -5.63 8.39 8.74
CA ARG A 27 -5.94 9.70 9.34
C ARG A 27 -7.39 9.82 9.78
N GLU A 28 -8.32 9.16 9.10
CA GLU A 28 -9.75 9.14 9.47
C GLU A 28 -10.04 8.27 10.69
N ARG A 29 -9.28 7.18 10.87
CA ARG A 29 -9.60 6.12 11.85
C ARG A 29 -8.72 6.11 13.09
N PHE A 30 -7.52 6.69 13.02
CA PHE A 30 -6.55 6.63 14.11
C PHE A 30 -6.11 8.04 14.55
N GLU A 31 -5.47 8.08 15.71
CA GLU A 31 -4.87 9.30 16.24
C GLU A 31 -3.80 9.88 15.30
N PRO A 32 -3.51 11.19 15.37
CA PRO A 32 -2.46 11.80 14.58
C PRO A 32 -1.13 11.03 14.68
N ASN A 33 -0.50 10.80 13.53
CA ASN A 33 0.76 10.06 13.38
C ASN A 33 0.68 8.54 13.63
N VAL A 34 -0.51 7.96 13.81
CA VAL A 34 -0.68 6.50 13.87
C VAL A 34 -0.94 5.92 12.48
N TYR A 35 -0.02 5.08 12.03
CA TYR A 35 -0.06 4.41 10.74
C TYR A 35 0.18 2.91 10.94
N PRO A 36 -0.81 2.02 10.73
CA PRO A 36 -0.64 0.58 10.94
C PRO A 36 0.46 0.00 10.05
N GLU A 37 1.29 -0.91 10.56
CA GLU A 37 2.38 -1.51 9.79
C GLU A 37 1.90 -2.09 8.44
N LEU A 38 2.53 -1.64 7.35
CA LEU A 38 2.25 -2.03 5.97
C LEU A 38 3.57 -2.43 5.29
N ILE A 39 3.60 -3.62 4.72
CA ILE A 39 4.69 -4.10 3.86
C ILE A 39 4.17 -4.12 2.43
N ILE A 40 4.88 -3.44 1.52
CA ILE A 40 4.57 -3.46 0.09
C ILE A 40 5.65 -4.25 -0.64
N TYR A 41 5.28 -5.36 -1.24
CA TYR A 41 6.14 -6.10 -2.17
C TYR A 41 5.80 -5.68 -3.59
N SER A 42 6.57 -4.74 -4.15
CA SER A 42 6.35 -4.22 -5.50
C SER A 42 7.13 -5.04 -6.52
N ILE A 43 6.43 -5.78 -7.37
CA ILE A 43 7.05 -6.60 -8.40
C ILE A 43 7.46 -5.77 -9.62
N ASN A 44 8.33 -6.34 -10.47
CA ASN A 44 8.58 -5.79 -11.79
C ASN A 44 7.35 -6.03 -12.68
N PHE A 45 6.65 -4.97 -13.07
CA PHE A 45 5.42 -5.11 -13.86
C PHE A 45 5.66 -5.76 -15.22
N LYS A 46 6.83 -5.55 -15.82
CA LYS A 46 7.18 -6.17 -17.11
C LYS A 46 7.17 -7.69 -17.02
N GLU A 47 7.77 -8.25 -15.97
CA GLU A 47 7.81 -9.70 -15.72
C GLU A 47 6.44 -10.30 -15.37
N PHE A 48 5.45 -9.46 -15.04
CA PHE A 48 4.09 -9.92 -14.73
C PHE A 48 3.18 -9.96 -15.97
N VAL A 49 3.45 -9.12 -16.97
CA VAL A 49 2.62 -9.00 -18.18
C VAL A 49 3.20 -9.73 -19.40
N ASP A 50 4.51 -9.98 -19.40
CA ASP A 50 5.19 -10.82 -20.40
C ASP A 50 5.07 -12.31 -20.06
#